data_AF-A0A947NV89-F1
#
_entry.id   AF-A0A947NV89-F1
#
_cell.length_a   1.000
_cell.length_b   1.000
_cell.length_c   1.000
_cell.angle_alpha   90.00
_cell.angle_beta   90.00
_cell.angle_gamma   90.00
#
_symmetry.space_group_name_H-M   'P 1'
#
loop_
_entity.id
_entity.type
_entity.pdbx_description
1 polymer ?
#
loop_
_entity_poly.entity_id
_entity_poly.type
_entity_poly.pdbx_seq_one_letter_code
_entity_poly.pdbx_strand_id
1 'polypeptide(L)'
;MNEQRPSLRSKIAQLRAKFIEQMPGRVDEALQHLAQLRVDPNQTTTAANLHRFLHSIKGTGNSFGFEELGTIAASGEHLAARLLEMPANVSVEFWDELAEVLARIVLSTETLRQHGTSSAQEHDVPHFELASVDDSEGAGGRLIYICDDDPLQVKQLATQLQCFGYVTVTFTDPAELGTAMVAKRPSLVIMDIIFPDGISGTDVLTAIEREMDHPVPAIFISARDDFEARLSAIKAGGEAYFHKPVNALDMVTTIDELTAQKKPEPCRVLVVDDEPVIAAYHSLILQEAHMITYQVHKPERVLEVLKEFRPDLVLMDMYMPGCNGRDLAKLVRQVPDYFGLPIVFLSSETDKCKQFSAMRVGAEGFLTKPIQPDDLVAAVAIRAERMRALRMLMARDSLTGLFNHSTTTQMLENAIANAGRQNESLCFAMIDVDRFKVVNDTYGHPVGDQVLLALARVLQQRLRNSDIVGRYGGEEFAVILRGISLEAATHIIDQLREDFAKIRFHAGEVEFFCAFSAGVAAFPQCKGMKSLREAADRALYQAKEGGRNRVVANNE
;
A
#
# COMPACT_ATOMS: atom_id res chain seq x y z
N MET A 1 34.15 13.32 -6.95
CA MET A 1 34.08 12.21 -7.93
C MET A 1 32.76 11.51 -7.67
N ASN A 2 31.76 11.79 -8.50
CA ASN A 2 30.41 11.27 -8.35
C ASN A 2 30.44 9.82 -8.84
N GLU A 3 30.37 8.83 -7.95
CA GLU A 3 30.19 7.43 -8.35
C GLU A 3 28.83 7.32 -9.04
N GLN A 4 28.85 7.28 -10.38
CA GLN A 4 27.66 7.03 -11.18
C GLN A 4 27.07 5.71 -10.74
N ARG A 5 25.87 5.75 -10.14
CA ARG A 5 25.09 4.55 -9.82
C ARG A 5 24.98 3.71 -11.10
N PRO A 6 25.38 2.42 -11.07
CA PRO A 6 25.32 1.57 -12.26
C PRO A 6 23.89 1.52 -12.79
N SER A 7 23.71 1.81 -14.08
CA SER A 7 22.42 1.79 -14.78
C SER A 7 21.79 0.39 -14.71
N LEU A 8 20.46 0.30 -14.81
CA LEU A 8 19.71 -0.97 -14.90
C LEU A 8 20.40 -2.01 -15.78
N ARG A 9 20.76 -1.58 -16.99
CA ARG A 9 21.41 -2.39 -18.01
C ARG A 9 22.71 -2.99 -17.50
N SER A 10 23.52 -2.22 -16.76
CA SER A 10 24.76 -2.72 -16.17
C SER A 10 24.53 -3.71 -15.03
N LYS A 11 23.48 -3.53 -14.21
CA LYS A 11 23.11 -4.47 -13.14
C LYS A 11 22.54 -5.78 -13.71
N ILE A 12 21.64 -5.70 -14.70
CA ILE A 12 21.11 -6.88 -15.40
C ILE A 12 22.24 -7.61 -16.13
N ALA A 13 23.15 -6.91 -16.78
CA ALA A 13 24.33 -7.51 -17.40
C ALA A 13 25.24 -8.23 -16.39
N GLN A 14 25.47 -7.64 -15.21
CA GLN A 14 26.21 -8.29 -14.12
C GLN A 14 25.52 -9.56 -13.60
N LEU A 15 24.19 -9.55 -13.47
CA LEU A 15 23.43 -10.74 -13.05
C LEU A 15 23.48 -11.84 -14.12
N ARG A 16 23.35 -11.49 -15.41
CA ARG A 16 23.53 -12.41 -16.55
C ARG A 16 24.92 -13.04 -16.55
N ALA A 17 25.96 -12.24 -16.32
CA ALA A 17 27.34 -12.72 -16.24
C ALA A 17 27.55 -13.69 -15.07
N LYS A 18 27.04 -13.37 -13.87
CA LYS A 18 27.12 -14.25 -12.70
C LYS A 18 26.39 -15.58 -12.91
N PHE A 19 25.22 -15.56 -13.56
CA PHE A 19 24.51 -16.78 -13.91
C PHE A 19 25.37 -17.70 -14.78
N ILE A 20 25.95 -17.15 -15.87
CA ILE A 20 26.86 -17.88 -16.77
C ILE A 20 28.13 -18.35 -16.04
N GLU A 21 28.64 -17.57 -15.09
CA GLU A 21 29.84 -17.90 -14.32
C GLU A 21 29.65 -19.14 -13.43
N GLN A 22 28.46 -19.29 -12.84
CA GLN A 22 28.11 -20.41 -11.95
C GLN A 22 27.72 -21.70 -12.69
N MET A 23 27.43 -21.63 -13.99
CA MET A 23 26.96 -22.78 -14.78
C MET A 23 27.89 -24.00 -14.79
N PRO A 24 29.23 -23.88 -14.95
CA PRO A 24 30.10 -25.06 -15.04
C PRO A 24 29.98 -25.98 -13.82
N GLY A 25 30.01 -25.43 -12.60
CA GLY A 25 29.90 -26.23 -11.38
C GLY A 25 28.54 -26.92 -11.25
N ARG A 26 27.45 -26.24 -11.64
CA ARG A 26 26.11 -26.84 -11.61
C ARG A 26 25.97 -27.96 -12.66
N VAL A 27 26.60 -27.82 -13.83
CA VAL A 27 26.60 -28.87 -14.85
C VAL A 27 27.43 -30.08 -14.41
N ASP A 28 28.57 -29.87 -13.75
CA ASP A 28 29.38 -30.96 -13.18
C ASP A 28 28.59 -31.78 -12.15
N GLU A 29 27.83 -31.12 -11.28
CA GLU A 29 26.91 -31.79 -10.34
C GLU A 29 25.82 -32.59 -11.07
N ALA A 30 25.25 -32.04 -12.13
CA ALA A 30 24.24 -32.73 -12.94
C ALA A 30 24.82 -33.97 -13.66
N LEU A 31 26.05 -33.88 -14.17
CA LEU A 31 26.77 -35.02 -14.77
C LEU A 31 27.07 -36.11 -13.73
N GLN A 32 27.41 -35.74 -12.49
CA GLN A 32 27.58 -36.69 -11.39
C GLN A 32 26.25 -37.39 -11.04
N HIS A 33 25.15 -36.65 -10.98
CA HIS A 33 23.81 -37.22 -10.77
C HIS A 33 23.42 -38.18 -11.91
N LEU A 34 23.73 -37.82 -13.16
CA LEU A 34 23.50 -38.71 -14.30
C LEU A 34 24.33 -40.01 -14.19
N ALA A 35 25.60 -39.91 -13.81
CA ALA A 35 26.46 -41.09 -13.63
C ALA A 35 25.96 -42.02 -12.52
N GLN A 36 25.46 -41.46 -11.40
CA GLN A 36 24.86 -42.23 -10.31
C GLN A 36 23.57 -42.94 -10.75
N LEU A 37 22.70 -42.23 -11.49
CA LEU A 37 21.43 -42.78 -11.98
C LEU A 37 21.62 -43.85 -13.06
N ARG A 38 22.71 -43.80 -13.84
CA ARG A 38 23.08 -44.89 -14.77
C ARG A 38 23.43 -46.20 -14.04
N VAL A 39 23.96 -46.12 -12.82
CA VAL A 39 24.30 -47.29 -12.00
C VAL A 39 23.08 -47.79 -11.21
N ASP A 40 22.29 -46.86 -10.68
CA ASP A 40 21.08 -47.16 -9.92
C ASP A 40 19.94 -46.18 -10.29
N PRO A 41 19.08 -46.55 -11.26
CA PRO A 41 17.99 -45.70 -11.71
C PRO A 41 16.92 -45.41 -10.65
N ASN A 42 16.87 -46.19 -9.56
CA ASN A 42 15.83 -46.08 -8.54
C ASN A 42 16.09 -45.00 -7.49
N GLN A 43 17.20 -44.23 -7.62
CA GLN A 43 17.50 -43.13 -6.70
C GLN A 43 16.61 -41.91 -6.96
N THR A 44 15.39 -41.94 -6.41
CA THR A 44 14.36 -40.91 -6.61
C THR A 44 14.84 -39.50 -6.25
N THR A 45 15.65 -39.35 -5.21
CA THR A 45 16.21 -38.06 -4.79
C THR A 45 17.19 -37.50 -5.83
N THR A 46 18.05 -38.36 -6.38
CA THR A 46 19.04 -38.00 -7.41
C THR A 46 18.35 -37.63 -8.73
N ALA A 47 17.31 -38.38 -9.13
CA ALA A 47 16.48 -38.06 -10.29
C ALA A 47 15.74 -36.72 -10.11
N ALA A 48 15.23 -36.45 -8.90
CA ALA A 48 14.56 -35.18 -8.59
C ALA A 48 15.52 -33.98 -8.58
N ASN A 49 16.78 -34.18 -8.18
CA ASN A 49 17.83 -33.14 -8.29
C ASN A 49 18.13 -32.81 -9.75
N LEU A 50 18.29 -33.83 -10.61
CA LEU A 50 18.57 -33.66 -12.04
C LEU A 50 17.40 -32.96 -12.77
N HIS A 51 16.17 -33.37 -12.48
CA HIS A 51 14.97 -32.68 -12.98
C HIS A 51 14.93 -31.21 -12.56
N ARG A 52 15.19 -30.91 -11.28
CA ARG A 52 15.24 -29.53 -10.76
C ARG A 52 16.33 -28.69 -11.41
N PHE A 53 17.50 -29.25 -11.65
CA PHE A 53 18.58 -28.56 -12.34
C PHE A 53 18.14 -28.11 -13.75
N LEU A 54 17.55 -29.02 -14.53
CA LEU A 54 17.07 -28.73 -15.89
C LEU A 54 15.90 -27.74 -15.88
N HIS A 55 14.99 -27.87 -14.92
CA HIS A 55 13.89 -26.93 -14.68
C HIS A 55 14.39 -25.51 -14.38
N SER A 56 15.37 -25.38 -13.48
CA SER A 56 15.97 -24.10 -13.10
C SER A 56 16.68 -23.44 -14.29
N ILE A 57 17.42 -24.20 -15.11
CA ILE A 57 18.07 -23.64 -16.32
C ILE A 57 17.03 -23.20 -17.35
N LYS A 58 15.96 -23.98 -17.56
CA LYS A 58 14.86 -23.59 -18.47
C LYS A 58 14.24 -22.27 -18.03
N GLY A 59 13.88 -22.14 -16.76
CA GLY A 59 13.27 -20.92 -16.22
C GLY A 59 14.20 -19.72 -16.26
N THR A 60 15.44 -19.91 -15.80
CA THR A 60 16.44 -18.84 -15.66
C THR A 60 17.02 -18.41 -16.99
N GLY A 61 17.32 -19.36 -17.88
CA GLY A 61 17.79 -19.13 -19.24
C GLY A 61 16.81 -18.26 -20.01
N ASN A 62 15.53 -18.61 -20.01
CA ASN A 62 14.50 -17.82 -20.68
C ASN A 62 14.28 -16.43 -20.04
N SER A 63 14.31 -16.35 -18.70
CA SER A 63 14.13 -15.06 -18.00
C SER A 63 15.26 -14.06 -18.28
N PHE A 64 16.47 -14.56 -18.60
CA PHE A 64 17.61 -13.75 -19.02
C PHE A 64 17.77 -13.65 -20.54
N GLY A 65 16.78 -14.08 -21.34
CA GLY A 65 16.81 -13.99 -22.81
C GLY A 65 17.81 -14.94 -23.49
N PHE A 66 18.14 -16.07 -22.85
CA PHE A 66 18.94 -17.17 -23.42
C PHE A 66 18.01 -18.27 -23.94
N GLU A 67 17.27 -17.98 -25.02
CA GLU A 67 16.23 -18.86 -25.56
C GLU A 67 16.75 -20.26 -25.95
N GLU A 68 17.94 -20.32 -26.55
CA GLU A 68 18.55 -21.59 -26.97
C GLU A 68 18.85 -22.48 -25.76
N LEU A 69 19.43 -21.90 -24.70
CA LEU A 69 19.73 -22.59 -23.45
C LEU A 69 18.46 -23.09 -22.77
N GLY A 70 17.41 -22.25 -22.74
CA GLY A 70 16.11 -22.63 -22.19
C GLY A 70 15.43 -23.75 -22.98
N THR A 71 15.56 -23.74 -24.31
CA THR A 71 15.02 -24.80 -25.19
C THR A 71 15.71 -26.15 -24.96
N ILE A 72 17.04 -26.16 -24.85
CA ILE A 72 17.81 -27.37 -24.57
C ILE A 72 17.42 -27.94 -23.20
N ALA A 73 17.32 -27.08 -22.18
CA ALA A 73 16.94 -27.47 -20.83
C ALA A 73 15.50 -28.01 -20.74
N ALA A 74 14.56 -27.48 -21.52
CA ALA A 74 13.19 -28.00 -21.59
C ALA A 74 13.11 -29.43 -22.14
N SER A 75 13.94 -29.77 -23.13
CA SER A 75 14.04 -31.14 -23.65
C SER A 75 14.57 -32.10 -22.57
N GLY A 76 15.62 -31.69 -21.85
CA GLY A 76 16.17 -32.48 -20.74
C GLY A 76 15.19 -32.64 -19.57
N GLU A 77 14.49 -31.57 -19.21
CA GLU A 77 13.49 -31.59 -18.14
C GLU A 77 12.40 -32.63 -18.43
N HIS A 78 11.91 -32.69 -19.67
CA HIS A 78 10.91 -33.67 -20.08
C HIS A 78 11.41 -35.11 -19.94
N LEU A 79 12.67 -35.38 -20.31
CA LEU A 79 13.30 -36.69 -20.12
C LEU A 79 13.44 -37.01 -18.63
N ALA A 80 13.91 -36.07 -17.81
CA ALA A 80 14.06 -36.25 -16.37
C ALA A 80 12.71 -36.46 -15.65
N ALA A 81 11.62 -35.85 -16.15
CA ALA A 81 10.27 -36.07 -15.62
C ALA A 81 9.81 -37.51 -15.89
N ARG A 82 10.07 -38.05 -17.09
CA ARG A 82 9.79 -39.46 -17.41
C ARG A 82 10.58 -40.42 -16.53
N LEU A 83 11.82 -40.08 -16.18
CA LEU A 83 12.64 -40.87 -15.25
C LEU A 83 12.03 -40.94 -13.84
N LEU A 84 11.41 -39.85 -13.37
CA LEU A 84 10.72 -39.82 -12.07
C LEU A 84 9.44 -40.67 -12.07
N GLU A 85 8.79 -40.82 -13.23
CA GLU A 85 7.56 -41.62 -13.37
C GLU A 85 7.85 -43.12 -13.58
N MET A 86 8.94 -43.49 -14.29
CA MET A 86 9.25 -44.87 -14.68
C MET A 86 10.75 -45.23 -14.59
N PRO A 87 11.36 -45.27 -13.39
CA PRO A 87 12.81 -45.43 -13.23
C PRO A 87 13.37 -46.79 -13.69
N ALA A 88 12.58 -47.86 -13.63
CA ALA A 88 13.05 -49.23 -13.89
C ALA A 88 12.99 -49.68 -15.37
N ASN A 89 12.52 -48.85 -16.30
CA ASN A 89 12.20 -49.27 -17.67
C ASN A 89 12.83 -48.37 -18.74
N VAL A 90 14.05 -47.90 -18.45
CA VAL A 90 14.77 -46.91 -19.24
C VAL A 90 15.83 -47.60 -20.10
N SER A 91 15.82 -47.34 -21.42
CA SER A 91 16.76 -47.97 -22.36
C SER A 91 18.15 -47.32 -22.33
N VAL A 92 19.14 -47.96 -22.95
CA VAL A 92 20.49 -47.40 -23.07
C VAL A 92 20.46 -46.11 -23.89
N GLU A 93 19.63 -46.04 -24.94
CA GLU A 93 19.49 -44.86 -25.80
C GLU A 93 18.97 -43.64 -25.02
N PHE A 94 18.09 -43.83 -24.02
CA PHE A 94 17.59 -42.73 -23.19
C PHE A 94 18.70 -42.07 -22.37
N TRP A 95 19.63 -42.87 -21.83
CA TRP A 95 20.74 -42.34 -21.06
C TRP A 95 21.72 -41.55 -21.91
N ASP A 96 21.87 -41.91 -23.18
CA ASP A 96 22.69 -41.19 -24.15
C ASP A 96 22.00 -39.90 -24.60
N GLU A 97 20.68 -39.90 -24.79
CA GLU A 97 19.89 -38.70 -25.07
C GLU A 97 20.00 -37.66 -23.94
N LEU A 98 19.92 -38.10 -22.68
CA LEU A 98 20.06 -37.21 -21.51
C LEU A 98 21.49 -36.68 -21.36
N ALA A 99 22.50 -37.50 -21.67
CA ALA A 99 23.90 -37.07 -21.71
C ALA A 99 24.15 -36.04 -22.83
N GLU A 100 23.55 -36.23 -24.00
CA GLU A 100 23.64 -35.32 -25.13
C GLU A 100 23.02 -33.95 -24.80
N VAL A 101 21.88 -33.93 -24.11
CA VAL A 101 21.27 -32.69 -23.63
C VAL A 101 22.22 -31.93 -22.70
N LEU A 102 22.84 -32.60 -21.71
CA LEU A 102 23.80 -31.96 -20.82
C LEU A 102 25.03 -31.44 -21.58
N ALA A 103 25.54 -32.19 -22.56
CA ALA A 103 26.65 -31.75 -23.41
C ALA A 103 26.29 -30.51 -24.24
N ARG A 104 25.06 -30.43 -24.76
CA ARG A 104 24.56 -29.23 -25.47
C ARG A 104 24.42 -28.03 -24.54
N ILE A 105 24.03 -28.23 -23.28
CA ILE A 105 24.02 -27.17 -22.25
C ILE A 105 25.45 -26.64 -22.04
N VAL A 106 26.45 -27.53 -21.89
CA VAL A 106 27.87 -27.12 -21.79
C VAL A 106 28.27 -26.26 -22.98
N LEU A 107 28.06 -26.75 -24.20
CA LEU A 107 28.46 -26.06 -25.43
C LEU A 107 27.78 -24.68 -25.56
N SER A 108 26.48 -24.60 -25.26
CA SER A 108 25.73 -23.34 -25.29
C SER A 108 26.26 -22.35 -24.26
N THR A 109 26.56 -22.81 -23.04
CA THR A 109 27.15 -21.94 -21.99
C THR A 109 28.57 -21.46 -22.31
N GLU A 110 29.40 -22.30 -22.95
CA GLU A 110 30.74 -21.91 -23.41
C GLU A 110 30.65 -20.88 -24.54
N THR A 111 29.71 -21.07 -25.47
CA THR A 111 29.46 -20.12 -26.56
C THR A 111 29.03 -18.75 -26.01
N LEU A 112 28.16 -18.74 -24.99
CA LEU A 112 27.72 -17.54 -24.29
C LEU A 112 28.84 -16.86 -23.48
N ARG A 113 29.79 -17.64 -22.93
CA ARG A 113 31.01 -17.11 -22.28
C ARG A 113 31.96 -16.44 -23.27
N GLN A 114 32.15 -17.04 -24.45
CA GLN A 114 33.13 -16.58 -25.45
C GLN A 114 32.67 -15.36 -26.24
N HIS A 115 31.37 -15.25 -26.55
CA HIS A 115 30.85 -14.16 -27.38
C HIS A 115 30.47 -12.88 -26.60
N GLY A 116 30.52 -12.92 -25.26
CA GLY A 116 29.95 -11.88 -24.41
C GLY A 116 28.43 -11.77 -24.59
N THR A 117 27.71 -11.21 -23.61
CA THR A 117 26.25 -11.09 -23.61
C THR A 117 25.67 -10.09 -24.65
N SER A 118 26.34 -9.87 -25.78
CA SER A 118 26.07 -8.77 -26.73
C SER A 118 25.12 -9.12 -27.89
N SER A 119 24.42 -10.26 -27.87
CA SER A 119 23.52 -10.65 -28.97
C SER A 119 22.01 -10.60 -28.67
N ALA A 120 21.57 -10.06 -27.53
CA ALA A 120 20.13 -9.87 -27.30
C ALA A 120 19.68 -8.53 -27.90
N GLN A 121 18.79 -8.60 -28.90
CA GLN A 121 18.25 -7.49 -29.69
C GLN A 121 17.89 -6.24 -28.87
N GLU A 122 18.25 -5.09 -29.43
CA GLU A 122 17.84 -3.75 -29.01
C GLU A 122 16.31 -3.62 -29.04
N HIS A 123 15.66 -3.73 -27.88
CA HIS A 123 14.30 -3.21 -27.70
C HIS A 123 14.34 -1.93 -26.86
N ASP A 124 13.78 -0.90 -27.48
CA ASP A 124 13.71 0.49 -27.06
C ASP A 124 12.89 0.62 -25.78
N VAL A 125 13.39 1.39 -24.80
CA VAL A 125 12.65 1.70 -23.56
C VAL A 125 12.55 3.23 -23.47
N PRO A 126 11.36 3.83 -23.27
CA PRO A 126 11.20 5.27 -23.27
C PRO A 126 11.97 5.93 -22.10
N HIS A 127 12.67 7.02 -22.42
CA HIS A 127 13.35 7.86 -21.44
C HIS A 127 12.35 8.89 -20.89
N PHE A 128 12.03 8.82 -19.59
CA PHE A 128 11.33 9.90 -18.89
C PHE A 128 12.34 10.72 -18.09
N GLU A 129 12.52 11.98 -18.49
CA GLU A 129 13.22 12.99 -17.68
C GLU A 129 12.29 13.47 -16.57
N LEU A 130 12.79 13.43 -15.32
CA LEU A 130 12.10 13.98 -14.16
C LEU A 130 12.13 15.52 -14.21
N ALA A 131 10.96 16.13 -14.37
CA ALA A 131 10.77 17.52 -13.98
C ALA A 131 10.85 17.62 -12.45
N SER A 132 11.85 18.34 -11.95
CA SER A 132 11.91 18.79 -10.56
C SER A 132 10.78 19.79 -10.32
N VAL A 133 9.84 19.45 -9.43
CA VAL A 133 8.81 20.39 -8.97
C VAL A 133 9.18 20.82 -7.55
N ASP A 134 9.31 22.13 -7.40
CA ASP A 134 9.74 22.87 -6.22
C ASP A 134 8.94 22.50 -4.96
N ASP A 135 9.68 22.16 -3.91
CA ASP A 135 9.19 22.09 -2.53
C ASP A 135 9.01 23.52 -2.00
N SER A 136 7.89 24.17 -2.30
CA SER A 136 7.44 25.33 -1.52
C SER A 136 5.95 25.58 -1.69
N GLU A 137 5.12 25.06 -0.78
CA GLU A 137 4.01 25.84 -0.21
C GLU A 137 3.42 25.12 1.01
N GLY A 138 3.82 25.58 2.19
CA GLY A 138 3.22 25.25 3.47
C GLY A 138 2.17 26.29 3.91
N ALA A 139 1.28 25.87 4.79
CA ALA A 139 0.54 26.69 5.76
C ALA A 139 -0.56 27.65 5.26
N GLY A 140 -1.07 27.52 4.04
CA GLY A 140 -2.34 28.11 3.60
C GLY A 140 -3.46 27.07 3.54
N GLY A 141 -4.63 27.32 4.15
CA GLY A 141 -5.77 26.40 4.06
C GLY A 141 -6.12 26.09 2.60
N ARG A 142 -6.40 24.82 2.29
CA ARG A 142 -6.65 24.37 0.91
C ARG A 142 -7.89 25.06 0.33
N LEU A 143 -7.74 25.65 -0.85
CA LEU A 143 -8.79 26.45 -1.50
C LEU A 143 -9.72 25.54 -2.31
N ILE A 144 -11.00 25.52 -1.98
CA ILE A 144 -12.02 24.70 -2.64
C ILE A 144 -13.07 25.62 -3.28
N TYR A 145 -13.32 25.43 -4.56
CA TYR A 145 -14.43 26.12 -5.24
C TYR A 145 -15.66 25.22 -5.27
N ILE A 146 -16.83 25.78 -4.98
CA ILE A 146 -18.10 25.05 -4.94
C ILE A 146 -19.08 25.78 -5.85
N CYS A 147 -19.59 25.10 -6.88
CA CYS A 147 -20.53 25.67 -7.83
C CYS A 147 -21.80 24.81 -7.90
N ASP A 148 -22.94 25.37 -7.50
CA ASP A 148 -24.25 24.71 -7.48
C ASP A 148 -25.35 25.78 -7.50
N ASP A 149 -26.45 25.51 -8.20
CA ASP A 149 -27.48 26.51 -8.49
C ASP A 149 -28.34 26.86 -7.27
N ASP A 150 -28.36 26.01 -6.23
CA ASP A 150 -29.07 26.24 -4.98
C ASP A 150 -28.18 26.99 -3.97
N PRO A 151 -28.47 28.29 -3.70
CA PRO A 151 -27.65 29.10 -2.80
C PRO A 151 -27.63 28.58 -1.36
N LEU A 152 -28.68 27.89 -0.93
CA LEU A 152 -28.79 27.35 0.43
C LEU A 152 -27.91 26.11 0.58
N GLN A 153 -27.95 25.20 -0.40
CA GLN A 153 -27.13 23.99 -0.42
C GLN A 153 -25.64 24.32 -0.52
N VAL A 154 -25.27 25.22 -1.44
CA VAL A 154 -23.89 25.71 -1.59
C VAL A 154 -23.39 26.29 -0.28
N LYS A 155 -24.17 27.17 0.37
CA LYS A 155 -23.77 27.82 1.63
C LYS A 155 -23.66 26.81 2.77
N GLN A 156 -24.56 25.83 2.83
CA GLN A 156 -24.51 24.77 3.84
C GLN A 156 -23.25 23.91 3.69
N LEU A 157 -22.99 23.40 2.47
CA LEU A 157 -21.80 22.60 2.19
C LEU A 157 -20.51 23.40 2.42
N ALA A 158 -20.48 24.67 1.98
CA ALA A 158 -19.35 25.57 2.22
C ALA A 158 -19.10 25.77 3.71
N THR A 159 -20.15 25.99 4.52
CA THR A 159 -20.03 26.15 5.98
C THR A 159 -19.49 24.87 6.62
N GLN A 160 -20.01 23.72 6.22
CA GLN A 160 -19.52 22.42 6.70
C GLN A 160 -18.04 22.25 6.37
N LEU A 161 -17.63 22.45 5.11
CA LEU A 161 -16.21 22.37 4.69
C LEU A 161 -15.31 23.42 5.34
N GLN A 162 -15.80 24.63 5.61
CA GLN A 162 -15.08 25.64 6.37
C GLN A 162 -14.87 25.22 7.82
N CYS A 163 -15.86 24.56 8.44
CA CYS A 163 -15.60 23.91 9.71
C CYS A 163 -14.41 22.96 9.55
N PHE A 164 -14.26 22.25 8.40
CA PHE A 164 -13.12 21.38 8.08
C PHE A 164 -11.77 22.06 7.85
N GLY A 165 -11.71 23.39 7.94
CA GLY A 165 -10.47 24.15 7.75
C GLY A 165 -10.14 24.40 6.29
N TYR A 166 -11.05 24.05 5.37
CA TYR A 166 -10.95 24.42 3.97
C TYR A 166 -11.30 25.89 3.78
N VAL A 167 -10.59 26.57 2.89
CA VAL A 167 -10.98 27.88 2.42
C VAL A 167 -11.93 27.65 1.26
N THR A 168 -13.21 28.03 1.40
CA THR A 168 -14.19 27.81 0.33
C THR A 168 -14.57 29.11 -0.35
N VAL A 169 -14.76 29.05 -1.67
CA VAL A 169 -15.39 30.11 -2.47
C VAL A 169 -16.55 29.49 -3.23
N THR A 170 -17.70 30.17 -3.21
CA THR A 170 -18.98 29.63 -3.65
C THR A 170 -19.48 30.38 -4.88
N PHE A 171 -20.06 29.65 -5.82
CA PHE A 171 -20.62 30.17 -7.07
C PHE A 171 -22.01 29.56 -7.28
N THR A 172 -22.94 30.37 -7.77
CA THR A 172 -24.26 29.89 -8.23
C THR A 172 -24.39 29.93 -9.75
N ASP A 173 -23.49 30.66 -10.41
CA ASP A 173 -23.37 30.73 -11.87
C ASP A 173 -22.05 30.07 -12.31
N PRO A 174 -22.11 29.01 -13.13
CA PRO A 174 -20.92 28.37 -13.71
C PRO A 174 -20.00 29.31 -14.50
N ALA A 175 -20.51 30.40 -15.08
CA ALA A 175 -19.70 31.36 -15.81
C ALA A 175 -18.76 32.17 -14.89
N GLU A 176 -19.22 32.48 -13.67
CA GLU A 176 -18.41 33.16 -12.65
C GLU A 176 -17.28 32.25 -12.15
N LEU A 177 -17.53 30.94 -12.04
CA LEU A 177 -16.53 29.95 -11.67
C LEU A 177 -15.35 29.96 -12.66
N GLY A 178 -15.62 29.96 -13.97
CA GLY A 178 -14.57 29.99 -14.99
C GLY A 178 -13.68 31.22 -14.85
N THR A 179 -14.29 32.39 -14.65
CA THR A 179 -13.55 33.64 -14.43
C THR A 179 -12.67 33.57 -13.16
N ALA A 180 -13.20 32.99 -12.08
CA ALA A 180 -12.47 32.83 -10.82
C ALA A 180 -11.32 31.81 -10.89
N MET A 181 -11.47 30.73 -11.66
CA MET A 181 -10.42 29.72 -11.86
C MET A 181 -9.22 30.29 -12.62
N VAL A 182 -9.46 31.16 -13.61
CA VAL A 182 -8.40 31.89 -14.31
C VAL A 182 -7.68 32.87 -13.38
N ALA A 183 -8.43 33.55 -12.50
CA ALA A 183 -7.85 34.52 -11.57
C ALA A 183 -7.04 33.87 -10.44
N LYS A 184 -7.51 32.75 -9.88
CA LYS A 184 -6.82 31.99 -8.83
C LYS A 184 -7.20 30.52 -8.92
N ARG A 185 -6.19 29.67 -9.07
CA ARG A 185 -6.37 28.22 -9.15
C ARG A 185 -6.76 27.63 -7.79
N PRO A 186 -7.89 26.93 -7.67
CA PRO A 186 -8.23 26.19 -6.45
C PRO A 186 -7.45 24.87 -6.38
N SER A 187 -7.39 24.30 -5.18
CA SER A 187 -6.88 22.94 -4.96
C SER A 187 -7.83 21.88 -5.51
N LEU A 188 -9.14 22.16 -5.55
CA LEU A 188 -10.19 21.26 -6.04
C LEU A 188 -11.48 22.03 -6.36
N VAL A 189 -12.27 21.54 -7.31
CA VAL A 189 -13.60 22.07 -7.66
C VAL A 189 -14.68 21.04 -7.30
N ILE A 190 -15.75 21.51 -6.65
CA ILE A 190 -17.01 20.77 -6.46
C ILE A 190 -18.05 21.41 -7.38
N MET A 191 -18.60 20.61 -8.30
CA MET A 191 -19.44 21.10 -9.38
C MET A 191 -20.77 20.34 -9.43
N ASP A 192 -21.91 21.04 -9.43
CA ASP A 192 -23.19 20.43 -9.77
C ASP A 192 -23.22 20.04 -11.25
N ILE A 193 -23.86 18.92 -11.58
CA ILE A 193 -24.04 18.52 -12.99
C ILE A 193 -25.18 19.31 -13.63
N ILE A 194 -26.20 19.67 -12.85
CA ILE A 194 -27.45 20.24 -13.37
C ILE A 194 -27.53 21.70 -12.97
N PHE A 195 -27.56 22.60 -13.96
CA PHE A 195 -27.87 24.01 -13.76
C PHE A 195 -29.17 24.37 -14.49
N PRO A 196 -29.80 25.50 -14.12
CA PRO A 196 -30.92 26.08 -14.86
C PRO A 196 -30.60 26.28 -16.35
N ASP A 197 -31.65 26.43 -17.16
CA ASP A 197 -31.54 26.67 -18.61
C ASP A 197 -30.86 25.55 -19.42
N GLY A 198 -30.75 24.35 -18.84
CA GLY A 198 -30.18 23.18 -19.49
C GLY A 198 -28.65 23.21 -19.59
N ILE A 199 -28.01 24.09 -18.84
CA ILE A 199 -26.56 24.16 -18.71
C ILE A 199 -26.09 22.92 -17.92
N SER A 200 -25.11 22.19 -18.47
CA SER A 200 -24.50 21.07 -17.76
C SER A 200 -23.16 21.48 -17.17
N GLY A 201 -23.00 21.31 -15.86
CA GLY A 201 -21.74 21.66 -15.19
C GLY A 201 -20.55 20.83 -15.68
N THR A 202 -20.78 19.62 -16.18
CA THR A 202 -19.73 18.80 -16.83
C THR A 202 -19.18 19.46 -18.09
N ASP A 203 -20.06 20.05 -18.90
CA ASP A 203 -19.66 20.74 -20.14
C ASP A 203 -18.92 22.04 -19.83
N VAL A 204 -19.40 22.78 -18.82
CA VAL A 204 -18.74 24.01 -18.37
C VAL A 204 -17.34 23.73 -17.86
N LEU A 205 -17.17 22.74 -16.98
CA LEU A 205 -15.85 22.42 -16.43
C LEU A 205 -14.90 21.93 -17.53
N THR A 206 -15.37 21.09 -18.45
CA THR A 206 -14.60 20.64 -19.62
C THR A 206 -14.14 21.82 -20.48
N ALA A 207 -14.99 22.84 -20.66
CA ALA A 207 -14.63 24.04 -21.40
C ALA A 207 -13.53 24.86 -20.69
N ILE A 208 -13.64 25.04 -19.37
CA ILE A 208 -12.65 25.75 -18.56
C ILE A 208 -11.30 25.01 -18.58
N GLU A 209 -11.30 23.69 -18.44
CA GLU A 209 -10.07 22.89 -18.39
C GLU A 209 -9.28 22.91 -19.71
N ARG A 210 -9.95 23.05 -20.86
CA ARG A 210 -9.28 23.20 -22.17
C ARG A 210 -8.44 24.47 -22.27
N GLU A 211 -8.75 25.48 -21.48
CA GLU A 211 -8.03 26.76 -21.45
C GLU A 211 -6.90 26.76 -20.40
N MET A 212 -6.71 25.68 -19.63
CA MET A 212 -5.68 25.56 -18.60
C MET A 212 -4.59 24.56 -18.98
N ASP A 213 -3.34 24.85 -18.59
CA ASP A 213 -2.20 23.95 -18.84
C ASP A 213 -2.30 22.62 -18.06
N HIS A 214 -2.92 22.65 -16.87
CA HIS A 214 -3.04 21.49 -15.99
C HIS A 214 -4.46 21.41 -15.42
N PRO A 215 -5.15 20.26 -15.52
CA PRO A 215 -6.49 20.09 -14.99
C PRO A 215 -6.51 20.26 -13.45
N VAL A 216 -7.67 20.59 -12.90
CA VAL A 216 -7.86 20.72 -11.46
C VAL A 216 -8.76 19.57 -11.01
N PRO A 217 -8.39 18.84 -9.94
CA PRO A 217 -9.25 17.76 -9.43
C PRO A 217 -10.69 18.21 -9.24
N ALA A 218 -11.63 17.39 -9.74
CA ALA A 218 -13.04 17.74 -9.79
C ALA A 218 -13.91 16.66 -9.14
N ILE A 219 -14.83 17.11 -8.27
CA ILE A 219 -15.88 16.28 -7.69
C ILE A 219 -17.22 16.76 -8.23
N PHE A 220 -17.99 15.85 -8.82
CA PHE A 220 -19.34 16.16 -9.27
C PHE A 220 -20.39 15.82 -8.21
N ILE A 221 -21.37 16.69 -8.03
CA ILE A 221 -22.55 16.47 -7.18
C ILE A 221 -23.80 16.49 -8.05
N SER A 222 -24.80 15.66 -7.76
CA SER A 222 -26.05 15.64 -8.53
C SER A 222 -27.19 14.98 -7.77
N ALA A 223 -28.42 15.37 -8.08
CA ALA A 223 -29.64 14.68 -7.62
C ALA A 223 -29.97 13.42 -8.44
N ARG A 224 -29.28 13.17 -9.57
CA ARG A 224 -29.40 11.93 -10.35
C ARG A 224 -28.37 10.92 -9.84
N ASP A 225 -28.70 9.63 -9.89
CA ASP A 225 -27.76 8.53 -9.61
C ASP A 225 -27.68 7.50 -10.75
N ASP A 226 -28.20 7.87 -11.92
CA ASP A 226 -28.17 6.98 -13.08
C ASP A 226 -26.80 6.94 -13.76
N PHE A 227 -26.64 5.90 -14.58
CA PHE A 227 -25.41 5.63 -15.32
C PHE A 227 -24.99 6.79 -16.22
N GLU A 228 -25.94 7.51 -16.83
CA GLU A 228 -25.65 8.57 -17.79
C GLU A 228 -25.02 9.78 -17.09
N ALA A 229 -25.57 10.19 -15.94
CA ALA A 229 -25.01 11.27 -15.13
C ALA A 229 -23.62 10.93 -14.58
N ARG A 230 -23.40 9.68 -14.14
CA ARG A 230 -22.07 9.22 -13.70
C ARG A 230 -21.06 9.17 -14.85
N LEU A 231 -21.50 8.75 -16.04
CA LEU A 231 -20.64 8.67 -17.22
C LEU A 231 -20.25 10.06 -17.74
N SER A 232 -21.16 11.05 -17.71
CA SER A 232 -20.82 12.42 -18.10
C SER A 232 -19.79 13.05 -17.17
N ALA A 233 -19.92 12.83 -15.85
CA ALA A 233 -18.94 13.27 -14.86
C ALA A 233 -17.54 12.72 -15.14
N ILE A 234 -17.42 11.42 -15.41
CA ILE A 234 -16.13 10.78 -15.74
C ILE A 234 -15.55 11.33 -17.05
N LYS A 235 -16.39 11.50 -18.08
CA LYS A 235 -15.95 12.04 -19.38
C LYS A 235 -15.47 13.50 -19.30
N ALA A 236 -15.96 14.25 -18.33
CA ALA A 236 -15.53 15.61 -18.02
C ALA A 236 -14.32 15.69 -17.09
N GLY A 237 -13.61 14.57 -16.85
CA GLY A 237 -12.42 14.54 -16.00
C GLY A 237 -12.69 14.45 -14.50
N GLY A 238 -13.95 14.21 -14.10
CA GLY A 238 -14.32 14.07 -12.68
C GLY A 238 -13.67 12.86 -12.00
N GLU A 239 -13.08 13.10 -10.83
CA GLU A 239 -12.39 12.08 -10.04
C GLU A 239 -13.31 11.43 -9.00
N ALA A 240 -14.39 12.11 -8.61
CA ALA A 240 -15.41 11.57 -7.71
C ALA A 240 -16.82 12.06 -8.05
N TYR A 241 -17.82 11.32 -7.56
CA TYR A 241 -19.24 11.58 -7.77
C TYR A 241 -20.03 11.37 -6.49
N PHE A 242 -20.84 12.36 -6.10
CA PHE A 242 -21.75 12.27 -4.95
C PHE A 242 -23.20 12.51 -5.36
N HIS A 243 -24.08 11.66 -4.84
CA HIS A 243 -25.52 11.87 -4.91
C HIS A 243 -25.97 12.81 -3.79
N LYS A 244 -26.86 13.76 -4.10
CA LYS A 244 -27.44 14.69 -3.12
C LYS A 244 -28.55 14.01 -2.29
N PRO A 245 -28.63 14.22 -0.96
CA PRO A 245 -27.83 15.12 -0.16
C PRO A 245 -26.42 14.56 0.11
N VAL A 246 -25.41 15.43 -0.01
CA VAL A 246 -24.02 15.06 0.18
C VAL A 246 -23.71 14.87 1.67
N ASN A 247 -23.08 13.75 2.01
CA ASN A 247 -22.47 13.59 3.33
C ASN A 247 -21.16 14.38 3.37
N ALA A 248 -21.13 15.45 4.18
CA ALA A 248 -19.97 16.34 4.30
C ALA A 248 -18.68 15.61 4.70
N LEU A 249 -18.78 14.52 5.46
CA LEU A 249 -17.61 13.76 5.87
C LEU A 249 -17.02 12.92 4.74
N ASP A 250 -17.87 12.23 3.99
CA ASP A 250 -17.42 11.45 2.84
C ASP A 250 -16.77 12.41 1.82
N MET A 251 -17.37 13.58 1.63
CA MET A 251 -16.81 14.67 0.83
C MET A 251 -15.44 15.14 1.35
N VAL A 252 -15.29 15.37 2.65
CA VAL A 252 -14.00 15.76 3.26
C VAL A 252 -12.93 14.71 3.03
N THR A 253 -13.28 13.43 3.22
CA THR A 253 -12.36 12.32 3.02
C THR A 253 -11.87 12.30 1.59
N THR A 254 -12.78 12.43 0.62
CA THR A 254 -12.42 12.51 -0.80
C THR A 254 -11.61 13.76 -1.13
N ILE A 255 -11.97 14.93 -0.59
CA ILE A 255 -11.16 16.16 -0.79
C ILE A 255 -9.76 15.95 -0.23
N ASP A 256 -9.61 15.39 0.97
CA ASP A 256 -8.32 15.09 1.56
C ASP A 256 -7.50 14.14 0.70
N GLU A 257 -8.11 13.11 0.11
CA GLU A 257 -7.44 12.17 -0.79
C GLU A 257 -6.98 12.85 -2.09
N LEU A 258 -7.86 13.62 -2.73
CA LEU A 258 -7.58 14.29 -4.01
C LEU A 258 -6.63 15.49 -3.87
N THR A 259 -6.62 16.14 -2.71
CA THR A 259 -5.80 17.34 -2.46
C THR A 259 -4.56 17.07 -1.60
N ALA A 260 -4.41 15.86 -1.04
CA ALA A 260 -3.20 15.50 -0.32
C ALA A 260 -2.04 15.37 -1.31
N GLN A 261 -1.07 16.28 -1.21
CA GLN A 261 0.30 16.07 -1.73
C GLN A 261 1.06 15.00 -0.92
N LYS A 262 0.42 13.86 -0.63
CA LYS A 262 1.14 12.71 -0.08
C LYS A 262 1.75 11.98 -1.26
N LYS A 263 3.08 12.07 -1.41
CA LYS A 263 3.83 11.06 -2.17
C LYS A 263 3.39 9.71 -1.60
N PRO A 264 2.72 8.84 -2.38
CA PRO A 264 2.29 7.55 -1.87
C PRO A 264 3.53 6.83 -1.36
N GLU A 265 3.49 6.33 -0.11
CA GLU A 265 4.61 5.53 0.41
C GLU A 265 4.88 4.40 -0.59
N PRO A 266 6.12 4.16 -1.01
CA PRO A 266 6.36 3.20 -2.08
C PRO A 266 5.93 1.77 -1.70
N CYS A 267 5.34 1.03 -2.64
CA CYS A 267 4.77 -0.32 -2.44
C CYS A 267 5.78 -1.28 -1.80
N ARG A 268 5.39 -2.01 -0.74
CA ARG A 268 6.28 -2.97 -0.08
C ARG A 268 6.01 -4.39 -0.59
N VAL A 269 6.95 -4.96 -1.34
CA VAL A 269 6.82 -6.30 -1.94
C VAL A 269 7.79 -7.28 -1.28
N LEU A 270 7.26 -8.36 -0.70
CA LEU A 270 8.07 -9.46 -0.21
C LEU A 270 8.30 -10.45 -1.34
N VAL A 271 9.55 -10.65 -1.76
CA VAL A 271 9.93 -11.61 -2.80
C VAL A 271 10.46 -12.87 -2.13
N VAL A 272 9.75 -13.99 -2.29
CA VAL A 272 10.10 -15.29 -1.73
C VAL A 272 10.46 -16.23 -2.88
N ASP A 273 11.74 -16.50 -3.04
CA ASP A 273 12.28 -17.37 -4.10
C ASP A 273 13.63 -17.94 -3.61
N ASP A 274 13.80 -19.26 -3.69
CA ASP A 274 14.98 -19.97 -3.20
C ASP A 274 16.22 -19.76 -4.07
N GLU A 275 16.03 -19.27 -5.31
CA GLU A 275 17.11 -18.88 -6.21
C GLU A 275 17.44 -17.38 -6.05
N PRO A 276 18.54 -17.01 -5.37
CA PRO A 276 18.81 -15.60 -5.04
C PRO A 276 18.98 -14.70 -6.26
N VAL A 277 19.47 -15.27 -7.36
CA VAL A 277 19.67 -14.53 -8.62
C VAL A 277 18.33 -14.15 -9.26
N ILE A 278 17.33 -15.04 -9.22
CA ILE A 278 15.98 -14.79 -9.75
C ILE A 278 15.24 -13.79 -8.84
N ALA A 279 15.31 -14.01 -7.53
CA ALA A 279 14.75 -13.09 -6.54
C ALA A 279 15.29 -11.66 -6.71
N ALA A 280 16.61 -11.53 -6.95
CA ALA A 280 17.27 -10.24 -7.18
C ALA A 280 16.85 -9.59 -8.50
N TYR A 281 16.67 -10.39 -9.56
CA TYR A 281 16.19 -9.89 -10.86
C TYR A 281 14.78 -9.30 -10.76
N HIS A 282 13.82 -10.04 -10.17
CA HIS A 282 12.46 -9.54 -9.96
C HIS A 282 12.42 -8.34 -9.00
N SER A 283 13.24 -8.35 -7.96
CA SER A 283 13.36 -7.21 -7.04
C SER A 283 13.84 -5.96 -7.76
N LEU A 284 14.82 -6.08 -8.66
CA LEU A 284 15.36 -4.94 -9.39
C LEU A 284 14.30 -4.30 -10.30
N ILE A 285 13.53 -5.11 -11.03
CA ILE A 285 12.42 -4.63 -11.88
C ILE A 285 11.40 -3.85 -11.04
N LEU A 286 10.98 -4.40 -9.89
CA LEU A 286 10.00 -3.75 -9.02
C LEU A 286 10.56 -2.47 -8.36
N GLN A 287 11.85 -2.45 -8.01
CA GLN A 287 12.50 -1.27 -7.44
C GLN A 287 12.54 -0.09 -8.41
N GLU A 288 12.70 -0.35 -9.71
CA GLU A 288 12.64 0.70 -10.72
C GLU A 288 11.25 1.29 -10.91
N ALA A 289 10.22 0.47 -10.74
CA ALA A 289 8.84 0.94 -10.61
C ALA A 289 8.55 1.57 -9.23
N HIS A 290 9.58 2.06 -8.54
CA HIS A 290 9.51 2.72 -7.24
C HIS A 290 8.88 1.89 -6.12
N MET A 291 9.03 0.56 -6.15
CA MET A 291 8.60 -0.31 -5.05
C MET A 291 9.75 -0.63 -4.10
N ILE A 292 9.48 -0.75 -2.80
CA ILE A 292 10.41 -1.29 -1.82
C ILE A 292 10.28 -2.81 -1.83
N THR A 293 11.38 -3.52 -2.02
CA THR A 293 11.38 -4.99 -2.02
C THR A 293 12.20 -5.57 -0.87
N TYR A 294 11.77 -6.68 -0.29
CA TYR A 294 12.58 -7.47 0.63
C TYR A 294 12.64 -8.92 0.14
N GLN A 295 13.83 -9.51 0.13
CA GLN A 295 14.05 -10.86 -0.40
C GLN A 295 14.14 -11.89 0.73
N VAL A 296 13.50 -13.03 0.53
CA VAL A 296 13.58 -14.19 1.42
C VAL A 296 13.85 -15.44 0.58
N HIS A 297 15.02 -16.05 0.81
CA HIS A 297 15.44 -17.26 0.08
C HIS A 297 15.15 -18.56 0.84
N LYS A 298 14.67 -18.45 2.08
CA LYS A 298 14.38 -19.59 2.95
C LYS A 298 12.95 -19.47 3.49
N PRO A 299 12.04 -20.39 3.11
CA PRO A 299 10.62 -20.33 3.49
C PRO A 299 10.38 -20.18 5.00
N GLU A 300 11.23 -20.76 5.85
CA GLU A 300 11.10 -20.70 7.31
C GLU A 300 11.16 -19.27 7.89
N ARG A 301 11.74 -18.30 7.18
CA ARG A 301 11.85 -16.91 7.63
C ARG A 301 10.63 -16.05 7.28
N VAL A 302 9.71 -16.55 6.46
CA VAL A 302 8.62 -15.72 5.91
C VAL A 302 7.73 -15.14 7.02
N LEU A 303 7.33 -15.93 8.02
CA LEU A 303 6.45 -15.44 9.10
C LEU A 303 7.11 -14.38 9.99
N GLU A 304 8.43 -14.46 10.20
CA GLU A 304 9.21 -13.43 10.91
C GLU A 304 9.24 -12.14 10.09
N VAL A 305 9.63 -12.24 8.83
CA VAL A 305 9.77 -11.10 7.91
C VAL A 305 8.43 -10.42 7.65
N LEU A 306 7.32 -11.16 7.62
CA LEU A 306 5.99 -10.56 7.48
C LEU A 306 5.69 -9.54 8.61
N LYS A 307 6.13 -9.83 9.84
CA LYS A 307 5.93 -8.95 11.01
C LYS A 307 6.78 -7.70 10.95
N GLU A 308 8.04 -7.86 10.53
CA GLU A 308 9.00 -6.76 10.47
C GLU A 308 8.82 -5.89 9.22
N PHE A 309 8.72 -6.54 8.06
CA PHE A 309 8.67 -5.88 6.76
C PHE A 309 7.25 -5.47 6.35
N ARG A 310 6.19 -6.05 6.92
CA ARG A 310 4.78 -5.69 6.64
C ARG A 310 4.51 -5.41 5.17
N PRO A 311 4.67 -6.41 4.29
CA PRO A 311 4.45 -6.20 2.88
C PRO A 311 3.00 -5.85 2.57
N ASP A 312 2.82 -5.17 1.44
CA ASP A 312 1.56 -4.96 0.77
C ASP A 312 1.23 -6.12 -0.17
N LEU A 313 2.25 -6.86 -0.64
CA LEU A 313 2.10 -8.04 -1.50
C LEU A 313 3.25 -9.04 -1.30
N VAL A 314 2.95 -10.34 -1.45
CA VAL A 314 3.97 -11.40 -1.52
C VAL A 314 4.07 -11.94 -2.94
N LEU A 315 5.25 -11.81 -3.54
CA LEU A 315 5.62 -12.48 -4.77
C LEU A 315 6.34 -13.77 -4.38
N MET A 316 5.76 -14.93 -4.72
CA MET A 316 6.21 -16.21 -4.17
C MET A 316 6.47 -17.22 -5.27
N ASP A 317 7.64 -17.85 -5.26
CA ASP A 317 7.89 -19.00 -6.12
C ASP A 317 7.04 -20.20 -5.69
N MET A 318 6.51 -20.94 -6.67
CA MET A 318 5.69 -22.11 -6.42
C MET A 318 6.52 -23.30 -5.93
N TYR A 319 7.75 -23.45 -6.42
CA TYR A 319 8.52 -24.68 -6.32
C TYR A 319 9.85 -24.46 -5.59
N MET A 320 9.80 -24.35 -4.27
CA MET A 320 10.99 -24.24 -3.43
C MET A 320 11.33 -25.59 -2.74
N PRO A 321 12.62 -25.90 -2.52
CA PRO A 321 13.05 -27.08 -1.77
C PRO A 321 12.45 -27.12 -0.36
N GLY A 322 11.85 -28.26 0.00
CA GLY A 322 11.31 -28.51 1.35
C GLY A 322 9.97 -27.86 1.67
N CYS A 323 9.54 -26.83 0.93
CA CYS A 323 8.24 -26.18 1.13
C CYS A 323 7.68 -25.65 -0.20
N ASN A 324 6.53 -26.17 -0.64
CA ASN A 324 5.85 -25.63 -1.82
C ASN A 324 5.18 -24.28 -1.48
N GLY A 325 5.20 -23.33 -2.43
CA GLY A 325 4.57 -22.01 -2.25
C GLY A 325 3.09 -22.09 -1.85
N ARG A 326 2.36 -23.13 -2.27
CA ARG A 326 0.97 -23.35 -1.83
C ARG A 326 0.84 -23.61 -0.33
N ASP A 327 1.73 -24.41 0.23
CA ASP A 327 1.67 -24.74 1.65
C ASP A 327 2.13 -23.54 2.48
N LEU A 328 3.12 -22.79 1.98
CA LEU A 328 3.52 -21.52 2.59
C LEU A 328 2.39 -20.49 2.56
N ALA A 329 1.64 -20.36 1.46
CA ALA A 329 0.48 -19.50 1.40
C ALA A 329 -0.60 -19.89 2.42
N LYS A 330 -0.87 -21.19 2.63
CA LYS A 330 -1.78 -21.65 3.69
C LYS A 330 -1.29 -21.24 5.08
N LEU A 331 0.01 -21.34 5.35
CA LEU A 331 0.61 -20.90 6.62
C LEU A 331 0.42 -19.39 6.82
N VAL A 332 0.65 -18.58 5.78
CA VAL A 332 0.40 -17.13 5.84
C VAL A 332 -1.07 -16.84 6.14
N ARG A 333 -2.00 -17.56 5.52
CA ARG A 333 -3.45 -17.40 5.74
C ARG A 333 -3.92 -17.84 7.13
N GLN A 334 -3.14 -18.62 7.89
CA GLN A 334 -3.47 -18.95 9.28
C GLN A 334 -3.24 -17.79 10.26
N VAL A 335 -2.48 -16.77 9.85
CA VAL A 335 -2.23 -15.58 10.66
C VAL A 335 -3.31 -14.54 10.36
N PRO A 336 -4.16 -14.14 11.34
CA PRO A 336 -5.29 -13.24 11.10
C PRO A 336 -4.91 -11.92 10.40
N ASP A 337 -3.80 -11.30 10.80
CA ASP A 337 -3.31 -10.02 10.24
C ASP A 337 -2.93 -10.11 8.74
N TYR A 338 -2.63 -11.31 8.24
CA TYR A 338 -2.23 -11.55 6.85
C TYR A 338 -3.27 -12.36 6.07
N PHE A 339 -4.45 -12.61 6.65
CA PHE A 339 -5.52 -13.36 5.98
C PHE A 339 -5.94 -12.70 4.65
N GLY A 340 -5.86 -11.37 4.54
CA GLY A 340 -6.16 -10.61 3.32
C GLY A 340 -4.95 -10.25 2.46
N LEU A 341 -3.72 -10.61 2.85
CA LEU A 341 -2.50 -10.20 2.14
C LEU A 341 -2.47 -10.80 0.71
N PRO A 342 -2.30 -10.01 -0.35
CA PRO A 342 -2.28 -10.54 -1.70
C PRO A 342 -1.01 -11.35 -1.95
N ILE A 343 -1.18 -12.54 -2.57
CA ILE A 343 -0.08 -13.46 -2.92
C ILE A 343 -0.15 -13.73 -4.42
N VAL A 344 0.95 -13.44 -5.12
CA VAL A 344 1.14 -13.72 -6.54
C VAL A 344 2.18 -14.83 -6.68
N PHE A 345 1.79 -15.93 -7.31
CA PHE A 345 2.70 -17.05 -7.55
C PHE A 345 3.52 -16.86 -8.82
N LEU A 346 4.80 -17.18 -8.76
CA LEU A 346 5.66 -17.37 -9.92
C LEU A 346 5.81 -18.87 -10.18
N SER A 347 5.61 -19.31 -11.42
CA SER A 347 5.89 -20.71 -11.77
C SER A 347 6.07 -20.91 -13.26
N SER A 348 6.80 -21.96 -13.64
CA SER A 348 7.00 -22.37 -15.02
C SER A 348 5.96 -23.37 -15.54
N GLU A 349 4.99 -23.75 -14.70
CA GLU A 349 3.92 -24.67 -15.08
C GLU A 349 2.99 -23.97 -16.07
N THR A 350 2.83 -24.55 -17.27
CA THR A 350 1.96 -24.02 -18.33
C THR A 350 0.59 -24.67 -18.34
N ASP A 351 0.41 -25.78 -17.61
CA ASP A 351 -0.88 -26.47 -17.51
C ASP A 351 -1.88 -25.66 -16.67
N LYS A 352 -2.90 -25.13 -17.37
CA LYS A 352 -3.99 -24.36 -16.77
C LYS A 352 -4.70 -25.11 -15.64
N CYS A 353 -4.89 -26.43 -15.73
CA CYS A 353 -5.57 -27.20 -14.67
C CYS A 353 -4.77 -27.22 -13.37
N LYS A 354 -3.45 -27.36 -13.46
CA LYS A 354 -2.55 -27.28 -12.29
C LYS A 354 -2.48 -25.86 -11.74
N GLN A 355 -2.42 -24.84 -12.61
CA GLN A 355 -2.51 -23.42 -12.23
C GLN A 355 -3.83 -23.11 -11.49
N PHE A 356 -4.98 -23.58 -12.00
CA PHE A 356 -6.30 -23.42 -11.37
C PHE A 356 -6.36 -24.06 -9.99
N SER A 357 -5.74 -25.22 -9.80
CA SER A 357 -5.69 -25.88 -8.48
C SER A 357 -4.98 -25.02 -7.44
N ALA A 358 -3.95 -24.25 -7.83
CA ALA A 358 -3.24 -23.32 -6.97
C ALA A 358 -4.08 -22.10 -6.57
N MET A 359 -4.97 -21.61 -7.44
CA MET A 359 -5.90 -20.52 -7.12
C MET A 359 -6.85 -20.88 -5.97
N ARG A 360 -7.20 -22.16 -5.80
CA ARG A 360 -8.07 -22.64 -4.70
C ARG A 360 -7.46 -22.45 -3.30
N VAL A 361 -6.18 -22.11 -3.22
CA VAL A 361 -5.46 -21.83 -1.96
C VAL A 361 -5.56 -20.34 -1.57
N GLY A 362 -6.32 -19.54 -2.33
CA GLY A 362 -6.49 -18.10 -2.07
C GLY A 362 -5.35 -17.26 -2.65
N ALA A 363 -4.72 -17.71 -3.74
CA ALA A 363 -3.80 -16.90 -4.51
C ALA A 363 -4.56 -15.92 -5.40
N GLU A 364 -4.04 -14.71 -5.51
CA GLU A 364 -4.70 -13.61 -6.24
C GLU A 364 -4.26 -13.51 -7.70
N GLY A 365 -3.20 -14.23 -8.05
CA GLY A 365 -2.63 -14.20 -9.38
C GLY A 365 -1.51 -15.23 -9.54
N PHE A 366 -1.21 -15.52 -10.79
CA PHE A 366 -0.13 -16.40 -11.20
C PHE A 366 0.58 -15.77 -12.40
N LEU A 367 1.90 -15.76 -12.37
CA LEU A 367 2.75 -15.33 -13.47
C LEU A 367 3.57 -16.51 -13.95
N THR A 368 3.46 -16.79 -15.25
CA THR A 368 4.18 -17.90 -15.88
C THR A 368 5.61 -17.45 -16.22
N LYS A 369 6.63 -18.16 -15.75
CA LYS A 369 8.04 -17.92 -16.11
C LYS A 369 8.29 -18.38 -17.56
N PRO A 370 9.01 -17.62 -18.41
CA PRO A 370 9.65 -16.33 -18.14
C PRO A 370 8.63 -15.17 -18.09
N ILE A 371 8.85 -14.24 -17.16
CA ILE A 371 7.93 -13.13 -16.91
C ILE A 371 8.48 -11.87 -17.56
N GLN A 372 7.66 -11.21 -18.40
CA GLN A 372 8.04 -9.92 -18.96
C GLN A 372 8.05 -8.84 -17.85
N PRO A 373 9.01 -7.91 -17.84
CA PRO A 373 9.10 -6.88 -16.79
C PRO A 373 7.80 -6.09 -16.60
N ASP A 374 7.14 -5.68 -17.68
CA ASP A 374 5.91 -4.89 -17.63
C ASP A 374 4.75 -5.68 -17.00
N ASP A 375 4.62 -6.97 -17.33
CA ASP A 375 3.61 -7.86 -16.75
C ASP A 375 3.82 -8.04 -15.24
N LEU A 376 5.08 -8.15 -14.80
CA LEU A 376 5.43 -8.26 -13.39
C LEU A 376 5.03 -6.99 -12.63
N VAL A 377 5.41 -5.82 -13.15
CA VAL A 377 5.09 -4.53 -12.54
C VAL A 377 3.58 -4.34 -12.47
N ALA A 378 2.86 -4.54 -13.57
CA ALA A 378 1.42 -4.37 -13.63
C ALA A 378 0.69 -5.32 -12.66
N ALA A 379 1.09 -6.59 -12.61
CA ALA A 379 0.45 -7.58 -11.75
C ALA A 379 0.63 -7.26 -10.26
N VAL A 380 1.78 -6.71 -9.88
CA VAL A 380 2.09 -6.34 -8.49
C VAL A 380 1.46 -5.00 -8.12
N ALA A 381 1.63 -3.95 -8.94
CA ALA A 381 1.16 -2.60 -8.65
C ALA A 381 -0.35 -2.55 -8.40
N ILE A 382 -1.15 -3.09 -9.34
CA ILE A 382 -2.63 -3.07 -9.26
C ILE A 382 -3.13 -3.73 -7.96
N ARG A 383 -2.53 -4.87 -7.57
CA ARG A 383 -2.95 -5.63 -6.38
C ARG A 383 -2.52 -4.94 -5.10
N ALA A 384 -1.29 -4.43 -5.06
CA ALA A 384 -0.79 -3.73 -3.89
C ALA A 384 -1.53 -2.40 -3.67
N GLU A 385 -1.83 -1.64 -4.72
CA GLU A 385 -2.64 -0.42 -4.65
C GLU A 385 -4.06 -0.72 -4.18
N ARG A 386 -4.70 -1.76 -4.71
CA ARG A 386 -6.03 -2.19 -4.24
C ARG A 386 -6.02 -2.59 -2.77
N MET A 387 -5.02 -3.36 -2.32
CA MET A 387 -4.87 -3.75 -0.92
C MET A 387 -4.67 -2.53 -0.02
N ARG A 388 -3.91 -1.54 -0.49
CA ARG A 388 -3.70 -0.28 0.23
C ARG A 388 -4.97 0.53 0.34
N ALA A 389 -5.71 0.70 -0.75
CA ALA A 389 -7.01 1.38 -0.72
C ALA A 389 -7.96 0.71 0.28
N LEU A 390 -8.07 -0.62 0.22
CA LEU A 390 -8.87 -1.39 1.18
C LEU A 390 -8.38 -1.24 2.62
N ARG A 391 -7.06 -1.29 2.86
CA ARG A 391 -6.48 -1.03 4.20
C ARG A 391 -6.81 0.36 4.69
N MET A 392 -6.72 1.38 3.84
CA MET A 392 -7.04 2.76 4.21
C MET A 392 -8.50 2.88 4.62
N LEU A 393 -9.43 2.35 3.81
CA LEU A 393 -10.86 2.35 4.13
C LEU A 393 -11.16 1.60 5.43
N MET A 394 -10.49 0.47 5.67
CA MET A 394 -10.66 -0.32 6.89
C MET A 394 -9.92 0.25 8.10
N ALA A 395 -8.99 1.19 7.90
CA ALA A 395 -8.15 1.74 8.97
C ALA A 395 -8.75 2.99 9.61
N ARG A 396 -9.69 3.65 8.93
CA ARG A 396 -10.29 4.90 9.38
C ARG A 396 -11.62 4.70 10.09
N ASP A 397 -11.93 5.62 10.98
CA ASP A 397 -13.26 5.78 11.57
C ASP A 397 -14.16 6.54 10.60
N SER A 398 -15.35 5.99 10.35
CA SER A 398 -16.28 6.48 9.34
C SER A 398 -16.99 7.78 9.72
N LEU A 399 -16.78 8.33 10.92
CA LEU A 399 -17.30 9.65 11.31
C LEU A 399 -16.22 10.73 11.32
N THR A 400 -15.00 10.40 11.73
CA THR A 400 -13.97 11.41 12.00
C THR A 400 -12.82 11.41 11.01
N GLY A 401 -12.68 10.37 10.17
CA GLY A 401 -11.52 10.19 9.28
C GLY A 401 -10.21 9.90 10.02
N LEU A 402 -10.22 9.86 11.35
CA LEU A 402 -9.10 9.44 12.18
C LEU A 402 -8.87 7.94 12.07
N PHE A 403 -7.77 7.43 12.60
CA PHE A 403 -7.62 5.98 12.72
C PHE A 403 -8.70 5.41 13.64
N ASN A 404 -9.26 4.26 13.27
CA ASN A 404 -10.21 3.57 14.14
C ASN A 404 -9.49 2.89 15.32
N HIS A 405 -10.27 2.37 16.26
CA HIS A 405 -9.80 1.66 17.44
C HIS A 405 -8.74 0.59 17.13
N SER A 406 -9.03 -0.31 16.18
CA SER A 406 -8.15 -1.44 15.85
C SER A 406 -6.81 -0.97 15.31
N THR A 407 -6.83 0.00 14.39
CA THR A 407 -5.62 0.55 13.78
C THR A 407 -4.79 1.32 14.80
N THR A 408 -5.44 2.13 15.63
CA THR A 408 -4.77 2.91 16.68
C THR A 408 -4.07 2.00 17.70
N THR A 409 -4.74 0.92 18.09
CA THR A 409 -4.17 -0.09 18.99
C THR A 409 -2.92 -0.74 18.39
N GLN A 410 -3.01 -1.17 17.12
CA GLN A 410 -1.88 -1.76 16.42
C GLN A 410 -0.72 -0.76 16.29
N MET A 411 -1.00 0.50 15.98
CA MET A 411 0.02 1.55 15.86
C MET A 411 0.70 1.86 17.21
N LEU A 412 -0.04 1.84 18.31
CA LEU A 412 0.51 1.99 19.66
C LEU A 412 1.50 0.86 19.99
N GLU A 413 1.12 -0.39 19.73
CA GLU A 413 1.99 -1.55 19.96
C GLU A 413 3.33 -1.41 19.21
N ASN A 414 3.29 -0.99 17.95
CA ASN A 414 4.50 -0.76 17.16
C ASN A 414 5.32 0.41 17.68
N ALA A 415 4.66 1.49 18.10
CA ALA A 415 5.34 2.66 18.62
C ALA A 415 6.10 2.30 19.92
N ILE A 416 5.50 1.49 20.80
CA ILE A 416 6.16 0.98 22.01
C ILE A 416 7.37 0.11 21.65
N ALA A 417 7.20 -0.82 20.70
CA ALA A 417 8.30 -1.70 20.27
C ALA A 417 9.47 -0.91 19.65
N ASN A 418 9.18 0.14 18.87
CA ASN A 418 10.19 1.02 18.29
C ASN A 418 10.88 1.86 19.35
N ALA A 419 10.11 2.50 20.25
CA ALA A 419 10.62 3.29 21.35
C ALA A 419 11.55 2.47 22.26
N GLY A 420 11.19 1.21 22.56
CA GLY A 420 12.03 0.29 23.32
C GLY A 420 13.35 -0.06 22.63
N ARG A 421 13.37 -0.18 21.30
CA ARG A 421 14.60 -0.45 20.53
C ARG A 421 15.50 0.78 20.41
N GLN A 422 14.91 1.96 20.26
CA GLN A 422 15.64 3.23 20.07
C GLN A 422 15.94 3.94 21.40
N ASN A 423 15.47 3.39 22.52
CA ASN A 423 15.53 4.00 23.85
C ASN A 423 14.91 5.42 23.87
N GLU A 424 13.79 5.58 23.17
CA GLU A 424 13.02 6.82 23.07
C GLU A 424 11.82 6.80 24.02
N SER A 425 11.32 7.98 24.37
CA SER A 425 10.07 8.11 25.13
C SER A 425 8.86 8.17 24.20
N LEU A 426 7.74 7.64 24.68
CA LEU A 426 6.46 7.62 23.98
C LEU A 426 5.37 7.98 24.98
N CYS A 427 4.48 8.92 24.63
CA CYS A 427 3.34 9.26 25.46
C CYS A 427 2.04 8.80 24.79
N PHE A 428 1.10 8.33 25.60
CA PHE A 428 -0.24 7.92 25.19
C PHE A 428 -1.26 8.74 25.97
N ALA A 429 -2.17 9.41 25.28
CA ALA A 429 -3.25 10.17 25.87
C ALA A 429 -4.60 9.55 25.49
N MET A 430 -5.45 9.32 26.49
CA MET A 430 -6.86 9.01 26.32
C MET A 430 -7.68 10.28 26.56
N ILE A 431 -8.57 10.61 25.63
CA ILE A 431 -9.36 11.84 25.60
C ILE A 431 -10.84 11.45 25.53
N ASP A 432 -11.69 12.15 26.26
CA ASP A 432 -13.14 11.95 26.27
C ASP A 432 -13.88 13.28 26.30
N VAL A 433 -14.88 13.42 25.42
CA VAL A 433 -15.69 14.63 25.34
C VAL A 433 -16.63 14.73 26.54
N ASP A 434 -16.49 15.82 27.30
CA ASP A 434 -17.20 15.97 28.56
C ASP A 434 -18.71 16.10 28.34
N ARG A 435 -19.48 15.22 29.00
CA ARG A 435 -20.95 15.23 28.97
C ARG A 435 -21.53 15.09 27.56
N PHE A 436 -20.84 14.38 26.66
CA PHE A 436 -21.28 14.22 25.26
C PHE A 436 -22.69 13.64 25.12
N LYS A 437 -23.08 12.71 25.99
CA LYS A 437 -24.47 12.22 26.03
C LYS A 437 -25.49 13.34 26.22
N VAL A 438 -25.22 14.34 27.06
CA VAL A 438 -26.12 15.50 27.25
C VAL A 438 -26.22 16.33 25.99
N VAL A 439 -25.13 16.50 25.23
CA VAL A 439 -25.14 17.19 23.93
C VAL A 439 -26.07 16.47 22.96
N ASN A 440 -25.94 15.15 22.83
CA ASN A 440 -26.81 14.34 21.96
C ASN A 440 -28.27 14.38 22.40
N ASP A 441 -28.53 14.22 23.70
CA ASP A 441 -29.89 14.20 24.24
C ASP A 441 -30.57 15.57 24.13
N THR A 442 -29.81 16.67 24.13
CA THR A 442 -30.33 18.05 24.07
C THR A 442 -30.47 18.57 22.64
N TYR A 443 -29.47 18.34 21.79
CA TYR A 443 -29.35 18.96 20.46
C TYR A 443 -29.48 17.96 19.31
N GLY A 444 -29.55 16.67 19.62
CA GLY A 444 -29.63 15.58 18.64
C GLY A 444 -28.26 15.09 18.16
N HIS A 445 -28.25 13.86 17.64
CA HIS A 445 -27.05 13.21 17.12
C HIS A 445 -26.29 14.01 16.04
N PRO A 446 -26.95 14.68 15.08
CA PRO A 446 -26.22 15.46 14.06
C PRO A 446 -25.36 16.58 14.66
N VAL A 447 -25.78 17.19 15.77
CA VAL A 447 -25.01 18.22 16.46
C VAL A 447 -23.87 17.58 17.26
N GLY A 448 -24.09 16.43 17.88
CA GLY A 448 -23.02 15.66 18.52
C GLY A 448 -21.93 15.25 17.52
N ASP A 449 -22.32 14.80 16.33
CA ASP A 449 -21.39 14.46 15.26
C ASP A 449 -20.50 15.66 14.88
N GLN A 450 -21.06 16.88 14.80
CA GLN A 450 -20.28 18.10 14.58
C GLN A 450 -19.25 18.37 15.69
N VAL A 451 -19.59 18.08 16.95
CA VAL A 451 -18.66 18.21 18.08
C VAL A 451 -17.49 17.24 17.95
N LEU A 452 -17.76 15.97 17.60
CA LEU A 452 -16.72 14.97 17.38
C LEU A 452 -15.80 15.31 16.20
N LEU A 453 -16.39 15.81 15.11
CA LEU A 453 -15.68 16.29 13.94
C LEU A 453 -14.77 17.48 14.24
N ALA A 454 -15.24 18.43 15.04
CA ALA A 454 -14.44 19.58 15.47
C ALA A 454 -13.24 19.13 16.32
N LEU A 455 -13.44 18.21 17.26
CA LEU A 455 -12.35 17.69 18.08
C LEU A 455 -11.32 16.96 17.22
N ALA A 456 -11.75 16.09 16.31
CA ALA A 456 -10.86 15.37 15.41
C ALA A 456 -9.92 16.30 14.66
N ARG A 457 -10.43 17.46 14.21
CA ARG A 457 -9.64 18.45 13.48
C ARG A 457 -8.69 19.26 14.34
N VAL A 458 -9.11 19.65 15.56
CA VAL A 458 -8.20 20.28 16.51
C VAL A 458 -6.99 19.38 16.75
N LEU A 459 -7.22 18.07 16.92
CA LEU A 459 -6.15 17.10 17.10
C LEU A 459 -5.26 16.99 15.84
N GLN A 460 -5.85 16.85 14.64
CA GLN A 460 -5.07 16.69 13.41
C GLN A 460 -4.24 17.92 13.01
N GLN A 461 -4.75 19.14 13.21
CA GLN A 461 -4.08 20.36 12.74
C GLN A 461 -2.94 20.82 13.64
N ARG A 462 -2.99 20.45 14.93
CA ARG A 462 -2.04 20.92 15.95
C ARG A 462 -0.95 19.91 16.26
N LEU A 463 -1.19 18.63 15.98
CA LEU A 463 -0.22 17.55 16.18
C LEU A 463 0.64 17.34 14.94
N ARG A 464 1.82 16.75 15.13
CA ARG A 464 2.79 16.53 14.05
C ARG A 464 2.32 15.37 13.17
N ASN A 465 2.80 15.33 11.92
CA ASN A 465 2.57 14.19 11.03
C ASN A 465 3.09 12.85 11.60
N SER A 466 4.07 12.89 12.51
CA SER A 466 4.61 11.71 13.20
C SER A 466 3.74 11.21 14.36
N ASP A 467 2.83 12.05 14.85
CA ASP A 467 1.92 11.72 15.93
C ASP A 467 0.71 10.99 15.36
N ILE A 468 0.13 10.09 16.15
CA ILE A 468 -1.01 9.28 15.72
C ILE A 468 -2.23 9.72 16.49
N VAL A 469 -3.33 9.94 15.77
CA VAL A 469 -4.62 10.31 16.34
C VAL A 469 -5.66 9.31 15.86
N GLY A 470 -6.42 8.75 16.81
CA GLY A 470 -7.48 7.80 16.54
C GLY A 470 -8.75 8.08 17.31
N ARG A 471 -9.89 7.67 16.77
CA ARG A 471 -11.15 7.59 17.52
C ARG A 471 -11.24 6.21 18.16
N TYR A 472 -11.21 6.19 19.48
CA TYR A 472 -11.09 4.99 20.28
C TYR A 472 -12.44 4.29 20.48
N GLY A 473 -13.52 5.05 20.58
CA GLY A 473 -14.90 4.55 20.59
C GLY A 473 -15.87 5.67 20.93
N GLY A 474 -17.04 5.75 20.28
CA GLY A 474 -18.08 6.75 20.60
C GLY A 474 -17.55 8.19 20.70
N GLU A 475 -17.36 8.68 21.93
CA GLU A 475 -16.88 10.01 22.29
C GLU A 475 -15.40 10.06 22.76
N GLU A 476 -14.70 8.93 22.67
CA GLU A 476 -13.33 8.73 23.11
C GLU A 476 -12.33 8.80 21.95
N PHE A 477 -11.22 9.47 22.18
CA PHE A 477 -10.11 9.64 21.25
C PHE A 477 -8.79 9.24 21.92
N ALA A 478 -7.86 8.77 21.12
CA ALA A 478 -6.53 8.39 21.57
C ALA A 478 -5.46 9.12 20.76
N VAL A 479 -4.43 9.61 21.44
CA VAL A 479 -3.28 10.28 20.84
C VAL A 479 -1.99 9.58 21.26
N ILE A 480 -1.11 9.32 20.29
CA ILE A 480 0.20 8.71 20.51
C ILE A 480 1.26 9.73 20.07
N LEU A 481 2.03 10.25 21.03
CA LEU A 481 3.07 11.25 20.82
C LEU A 481 4.45 10.60 20.95
N ARG A 482 5.28 10.72 19.93
CA ARG A 482 6.60 10.05 19.86
C ARG A 482 7.73 11.00 20.20
N GLY A 483 8.76 10.49 20.89
CA GLY A 483 9.99 11.23 21.18
C GLY A 483 9.77 12.45 22.07
N ILE A 484 8.80 12.39 22.98
CA ILE A 484 8.43 13.51 23.86
C ILE A 484 8.29 13.07 25.32
N SER A 485 8.62 13.96 26.26
CA SER A 485 8.43 13.71 27.69
C SER A 485 6.96 13.78 28.10
N LEU A 486 6.63 13.15 29.23
CA LEU A 486 5.28 13.19 29.81
C LEU A 486 4.81 14.63 30.05
N GLU A 487 5.65 15.48 30.62
CA GLU A 487 5.34 16.89 30.92
C GLU A 487 4.99 17.68 29.64
N ALA A 488 5.79 17.55 28.59
CA ALA A 488 5.56 18.24 27.34
C ALA A 488 4.33 17.69 26.61
N ALA A 489 4.09 16.37 26.65
CA ALA A 489 2.88 15.76 26.15
C ALA A 489 1.63 16.30 26.88
N THR A 490 1.65 16.33 28.21
CA THR A 490 0.55 16.89 29.02
C THR A 490 0.28 18.35 28.65
N HIS A 491 1.32 19.16 28.45
CA HIS A 491 1.15 20.56 28.03
C HIS A 491 0.51 20.70 26.65
N ILE A 492 0.95 19.89 25.66
CA ILE A 492 0.36 19.87 24.32
C ILE A 492 -1.12 19.50 24.39
N ILE A 493 -1.46 18.41 25.09
CA ILE A 493 -2.87 17.98 25.21
C ILE A 493 -3.72 19.03 25.93
N ASP A 494 -3.17 19.74 26.91
CA ASP A 494 -3.88 20.82 27.61
C ASP A 494 -4.12 22.04 26.72
N GLN A 495 -3.17 22.40 25.84
CA GLN A 495 -3.40 23.42 24.81
C GLN A 495 -4.50 23.03 23.83
N LEU A 496 -4.53 21.77 23.39
CA LEU A 496 -5.62 21.25 22.55
C LEU A 496 -6.97 21.36 23.25
N ARG A 497 -7.00 21.11 24.57
CA ARG A 497 -8.19 21.24 25.41
C ARG A 497 -8.69 22.67 25.45
N GLU A 498 -7.79 23.62 25.71
CA GLU A 498 -8.14 25.04 25.73
C GLU A 498 -8.63 25.55 24.37
N ASP A 499 -8.00 25.11 23.28
CA ASP A 499 -8.40 25.48 21.93
C ASP A 499 -9.78 24.91 21.58
N PHE A 500 -10.03 23.64 21.89
CA PHE A 500 -11.34 23.02 21.69
C PHE A 500 -12.44 23.70 22.52
N ALA A 501 -12.14 24.08 23.76
CA ALA A 501 -13.10 24.75 24.66
C ALA A 501 -13.53 26.15 24.18
N LYS A 502 -12.79 26.77 23.25
CA LYS A 502 -13.12 28.07 22.66
C LYS A 502 -14.02 27.95 21.43
N ILE A 503 -14.22 26.74 20.89
CA ILE A 503 -15.03 26.52 19.70
C ILE A 503 -16.51 26.74 20.05
N ARG A 504 -17.16 27.57 19.25
CA ARG A 504 -18.59 27.87 19.33
C ARG A 504 -19.36 26.86 18.49
N PHE A 505 -20.25 26.12 19.12
CA PHE A 505 -21.15 25.19 18.44
C PHE A 505 -22.55 25.80 18.36
N HIS A 506 -23.26 25.51 17.27
CA HIS A 506 -24.59 26.03 17.02
C HIS A 506 -25.58 24.89 16.81
N ALA A 507 -26.70 24.96 17.52
CA ALA A 507 -27.87 24.10 17.33
C ALA A 507 -29.08 24.98 17.01
N GLY A 508 -29.26 25.30 15.72
CA GLY A 508 -30.17 26.36 15.30
C GLY A 508 -29.70 27.72 15.81
N GLU A 509 -30.54 28.41 16.58
CA GLU A 509 -30.23 29.72 17.20
C GLU A 509 -29.48 29.61 18.54
N VAL A 510 -29.29 28.40 19.08
CA VAL A 510 -28.65 28.19 20.38
C VAL A 510 -27.14 28.00 20.20
N GLU A 511 -26.36 28.86 20.85
CA GLU A 511 -24.89 28.75 20.94
C GLU A 511 -24.49 28.00 22.22
N PHE A 512 -23.54 27.08 22.11
CA PHE A 512 -22.96 26.37 23.25
C PHE A 512 -21.49 26.02 23.03
N PHE A 513 -20.82 25.59 24.10
CA PHE A 513 -19.42 25.20 24.12
C PHE A 513 -19.26 23.79 24.66
N CYS A 514 -18.26 23.08 24.16
CA CYS A 514 -17.88 21.75 24.65
C CYS A 514 -16.46 21.77 25.20
N ALA A 515 -16.17 20.85 26.11
CA ALA A 515 -14.83 20.62 26.63
C ALA A 515 -14.51 19.12 26.54
N PHE A 516 -13.25 18.77 26.77
CA PHE A 516 -12.84 17.39 26.96
C PHE A 516 -11.97 17.23 28.20
N SER A 517 -11.97 16.01 28.73
CA SER A 517 -11.02 15.58 29.75
C SER A 517 -10.01 14.62 29.14
N ALA A 518 -8.78 14.61 29.64
CA ALA A 518 -7.73 13.72 29.14
C ALA A 518 -6.86 13.12 30.25
N GLY A 519 -6.44 11.88 30.05
CA GLY A 519 -5.44 11.19 30.86
C GLY A 519 -4.21 10.86 30.03
N VAL A 520 -3.02 11.19 30.50
CA VAL A 520 -1.75 10.98 29.78
C VAL A 520 -0.85 10.03 30.56
N ALA A 521 -0.28 9.03 29.90
CA ALA A 521 0.72 8.13 30.47
C ALA A 521 1.92 8.02 29.52
N ALA A 522 3.07 7.60 30.05
CA ALA A 522 4.31 7.53 29.29
C ALA A 522 5.02 6.18 29.39
N PHE A 523 5.70 5.81 28.31
CA PHE A 523 6.72 4.79 28.25
C PHE A 523 8.10 5.47 28.28
N PRO A 524 9.08 4.94 29.03
CA PRO A 524 9.13 3.60 29.63
C PRO A 524 8.55 3.45 31.05
N GLN A 525 7.95 4.49 31.63
CA GLN A 525 7.38 4.44 32.99
C GLN A 525 6.34 3.32 33.10
N CYS A 526 5.40 3.27 32.17
CA CYS A 526 4.48 2.15 32.01
C CYS A 526 5.02 1.16 30.97
N LYS A 527 5.38 -0.06 31.41
CA LYS A 527 5.96 -1.08 30.53
C LYS A 527 4.88 -1.82 29.74
N GLY A 528 4.93 -1.68 28.42
CA GLY A 528 4.05 -2.39 27.49
C GLY A 528 2.66 -1.77 27.36
N MET A 529 1.96 -2.19 26.30
CA MET A 529 0.70 -1.56 25.87
C MET A 529 -0.39 -1.57 26.94
N LYS A 530 -0.57 -2.71 27.64
CA LYS A 530 -1.64 -2.87 28.62
C LYS A 530 -1.49 -1.89 29.80
N SER A 531 -0.30 -1.83 30.40
CA SER A 531 -0.07 -0.96 31.56
C SER A 531 -0.15 0.53 31.18
N LEU A 532 0.35 0.89 29.99
CA LEU A 532 0.31 2.26 29.49
C LEU A 532 -1.14 2.74 29.27
N ARG A 533 -1.99 1.89 28.71
CA ARG A 533 -3.42 2.18 28.53
C ARG A 533 -4.16 2.30 29.86
N GLU A 534 -3.98 1.32 30.75
CA GLU A 534 -4.62 1.34 32.08
C GLU A 534 -4.22 2.58 32.89
N ALA A 535 -2.97 3.04 32.75
CA ALA A 535 -2.49 4.27 33.38
C ALA A 535 -3.16 5.53 32.80
N ALA A 536 -3.27 5.62 31.47
CA ALA A 536 -3.97 6.73 30.82
C ALA A 536 -5.47 6.77 31.18
N ASP A 537 -6.13 5.61 31.22
CA ASP A 537 -7.54 5.50 31.60
C ASP A 537 -7.77 5.91 33.07
N ARG A 538 -6.88 5.50 33.99
CA ARG A 538 -6.95 5.95 35.40
C ARG A 538 -6.78 7.47 35.51
N ALA A 539 -5.82 8.04 34.78
CA ALA A 539 -5.61 9.49 34.76
C ALA A 539 -6.83 10.23 34.17
N LEU A 540 -7.45 9.69 33.11
CA LEU A 540 -8.68 10.24 32.54
C LEU A 540 -9.84 10.18 33.54
N TYR A 541 -9.97 9.07 34.27
CA TYR A 541 -10.97 8.94 35.32
C TYR A 541 -10.76 10.00 36.42
N GLN A 542 -9.52 10.23 36.85
CA GLN A 542 -9.18 11.31 37.79
C GLN A 542 -9.50 12.70 37.23
N ALA A 543 -9.29 12.93 35.93
CA ALA A 543 -9.68 14.19 35.27
C ALA A 543 -11.21 14.42 35.35
N LYS A 544 -12.00 13.37 35.10
CA LYS A 544 -13.47 13.41 35.16
C LYS A 544 -13.98 13.67 36.59
N GLU A 545 -13.46 12.95 37.59
CA GLU A 545 -13.80 13.12 39.00
C GLU A 545 -13.33 14.48 39.55
N GLY A 546 -12.20 14.99 39.06
CA GLY A 546 -11.66 16.28 39.46
C GLY A 546 -12.53 17.49 39.08
N GLY A 547 -13.57 17.30 38.27
CA GLY A 547 -14.44 18.37 37.78
C GLY A 547 -14.41 18.56 36.26
N ARG A 548 -13.83 17.61 35.53
CA ARG A 548 -13.74 17.61 34.06
C ARG A 548 -12.92 18.79 33.50
N ASN A 549 -12.92 18.96 32.18
CA ASN A 549 -12.22 20.00 31.43
C ASN A 549 -10.77 20.19 31.92
N ARG A 550 -10.04 19.08 32.01
CA ARG A 550 -8.65 19.07 32.46
C ARG A 550 -7.87 17.89 31.92
N VAL A 551 -6.55 18.03 31.97
CA VAL A 551 -5.61 16.96 31.65
C VAL A 551 -4.92 16.50 32.93
N VAL A 552 -4.84 15.18 33.14
CA VAL A 552 -4.11 14.58 34.26
C VAL A 552 -3.04 13.65 33.71
N ALA A 553 -1.83 13.74 34.28
CA ALA A 553 -0.71 12.87 33.93
C ALA A 553 -0.58 11.74 34.97
N ASN A 554 -0.36 10.51 34.52
CA ASN A 554 -0.01 9.40 35.39
C ASN A 554 1.46 9.51 35.80
N ASN A 555 1.69 9.98 37.02
CA ASN A 555 3.03 10.13 37.60
C ASN A 555 3.52 8.87 38.36
N GLU A 556 2.69 7.82 38.43
CA GLU A 556 2.96 6.57 39.15
C GLU A 556 3.55 5.46 38.28
#